data_AF-A0A665UQI8-F1
#
_entry.id   AF-A0A665UQI8-F1
#
_cell.length_a   1.000
_cell.length_b   1.000
_cell.length_c   1.000
_cell.angle_alpha   90.00
_cell.angle_beta   90.00
_cell.angle_gamma   90.00
#
_symmetry.space_group_name_H-M   'P 1'
#
loop_
_entity.id
_entity.type
_entity.pdbx_description
1 polymer ?
#
loop_
_entity_poly.entity_id
_entity_poly.type
_entity_poly.pdbx_seq_one_letter_code
_entity_poly.pdbx_strand_id
1 'polypeptide(L)'
;IRPLLMCVRGLVGPKGNQGDMGLIGQPGPCSPAIQSAFSACVNESFPQENMPIPFPHVVTNRQGHFNPLKGMYMAPVNGTYVFSFNLAAPISQSVIDEASAWIKSNIQCI
;
A
#
# COMPACT_ATOMS: atom_id res chain seq x y z
N ILE A 1 76.88 31.47 -42.04
CA ILE A 1 76.59 30.98 -40.66
C ILE A 1 75.19 31.44 -40.28
N ARG A 2 74.27 30.46 -40.12
CA ARG A 2 73.04 30.39 -39.27
C ARG A 2 71.98 31.54 -39.29
N PRO A 3 70.73 31.30 -38.88
CA PRO A 3 70.14 30.05 -38.37
C PRO A 3 68.83 29.61 -39.07
N LEU A 4 68.50 28.32 -38.93
CA LEU A 4 67.17 27.78 -39.15
C LEU A 4 66.17 28.50 -38.23
N LEU A 5 65.12 29.08 -38.82
CA LEU A 5 63.99 29.64 -38.10
C LEU A 5 63.25 28.49 -37.40
N MET A 6 63.54 28.28 -36.13
CA MET A 6 62.77 27.34 -35.30
C MET A 6 61.36 27.91 -35.10
N CYS A 7 60.33 27.21 -35.59
CA CYS A 7 58.96 27.46 -35.17
C CYS A 7 58.84 27.10 -33.68
N VAL A 8 58.90 28.11 -32.82
CA VAL A 8 58.52 27.98 -31.42
C VAL A 8 57.03 27.63 -31.35
N ARG A 9 56.71 26.43 -30.86
CA ARG A 9 55.32 26.06 -30.53
C ARG A 9 54.85 27.00 -29.42
N GLY A 10 53.80 27.77 -29.69
CA GLY A 10 53.19 28.67 -28.70
C GLY A 10 52.74 27.91 -27.47
N LEU A 11 52.75 28.59 -26.32
CA LEU A 11 52.30 28.02 -25.04
C LEU A 11 50.83 27.57 -25.15
N VAL A 12 50.52 26.42 -24.57
CA VAL A 12 49.14 25.89 -24.52
C VAL A 12 48.26 26.91 -23.80
N GLY A 13 47.15 27.30 -24.44
CA GLY A 13 46.21 28.27 -23.88
C GLY A 13 45.54 27.76 -22.59
N PRO A 14 44.99 28.66 -21.77
CA PRO A 14 44.33 28.29 -20.53
C PRO A 14 43.11 27.38 -20.80
N LYS A 15 42.86 26.45 -19.88
CA LYS A 15 41.67 25.59 -19.92
C LYS A 15 40.41 26.47 -19.83
N GLY A 16 39.42 26.17 -20.67
CA GLY A 16 38.11 26.85 -20.64
C GLY A 16 37.33 26.60 -19.34
N ASN A 17 36.34 27.46 -19.09
CA ASN A 17 35.48 27.38 -17.91
C ASN A 17 34.60 26.12 -17.92
N GLN A 18 34.21 25.66 -16.73
CA GLN A 18 33.22 24.60 -16.58
C GLN A 18 31.85 25.07 -17.11
N GLY A 19 31.16 24.21 -17.85
CA GLY A 19 29.82 24.49 -18.36
C GLY A 19 28.75 24.47 -17.26
N ASP A 20 27.60 25.05 -17.56
CA ASP A 20 26.48 25.17 -16.63
C ASP A 20 25.88 23.82 -16.24
N MET A 21 25.24 23.79 -15.06
CA MET A 21 24.50 22.62 -14.61
C MET A 21 23.31 22.34 -15.55
N GLY A 22 23.13 21.08 -15.92
CA GLY A 22 21.98 20.64 -16.71
C GLY A 22 20.65 20.87 -16.00
N LEU A 23 19.57 20.96 -16.77
CA LEU A 23 18.23 21.13 -16.23
C LEU A 23 17.82 19.95 -15.33
N ILE A 24 17.09 20.25 -14.26
CA ILE A 24 16.50 19.23 -13.39
C ILE A 24 15.54 18.36 -14.22
N GLY A 25 15.67 17.03 -14.09
CA GLY A 25 14.79 16.08 -14.77
C GLY A 25 13.32 16.26 -14.37
N GLN A 26 12.40 15.83 -15.24
CA GLN A 26 10.98 15.90 -14.93
C GLN A 26 10.65 15.07 -13.67
N PRO A 27 9.71 15.55 -12.82
CA PRO A 27 9.19 14.72 -11.73
C PRO A 27 8.70 13.38 -12.27
N GLY A 28 9.08 12.29 -11.61
CA GLY A 28 8.59 10.96 -11.96
C GLY A 28 7.05 10.89 -11.89
N PRO A 29 6.42 9.98 -12.65
CA PRO A 29 4.97 9.83 -12.60
C PRO A 29 4.51 9.45 -11.19
N CYS A 30 3.52 10.18 -10.66
CA CYS A 30 2.78 9.75 -9.48
C CYS A 30 2.04 8.47 -9.82
N SER A 31 2.53 7.32 -9.38
CA SER A 31 1.81 6.05 -9.51
C SER A 31 0.47 6.17 -8.76
N PRO A 32 -0.68 5.84 -9.39
CA PRO A 32 -1.94 5.83 -8.68
C PRO A 32 -1.85 4.83 -7.53
N ALA A 33 -2.05 5.32 -6.30
CA ALA A 33 -2.07 4.47 -5.13
C ALA A 33 -3.20 3.44 -5.30
N ILE A 34 -2.85 2.15 -5.34
CA ILE A 34 -3.86 1.09 -5.36
C ILE A 34 -4.52 1.09 -3.99
N GLN A 35 -5.82 1.36 -3.95
CA GLN A 35 -6.58 1.41 -2.71
C GLN A 35 -7.47 0.16 -2.61
N SER A 36 -7.42 -0.51 -1.47
CA SER A 36 -8.34 -1.60 -1.16
C SER A 36 -8.47 -1.74 0.35
N ALA A 37 -9.66 -1.49 0.90
CA ALA A 37 -9.90 -1.67 2.32
C ALA A 37 -11.36 -2.03 2.59
N PHE A 38 -11.58 -2.84 3.62
CA PHE A 38 -12.92 -3.12 4.13
C PHE A 38 -12.93 -3.20 5.66
N SER A 39 -14.11 -3.02 6.23
CA SER A 39 -14.40 -3.18 7.64
C SER A 39 -15.83 -3.67 7.77
N ALA A 40 -16.05 -4.75 8.52
CA ALA A 40 -17.37 -5.34 8.70
C ALA A 40 -17.49 -6.02 10.08
N CYS A 41 -18.72 -6.18 10.55
CA CYS A 41 -19.08 -6.89 11.76
C CYS A 41 -20.19 -7.92 11.53
N VAL A 42 -20.36 -8.77 12.54
CA VAL A 42 -21.43 -9.75 12.65
C VAL A 42 -21.92 -9.71 14.09
N ASN A 43 -23.24 -9.81 14.28
CA ASN A 43 -23.85 -9.78 15.61
C ASN A 43 -24.38 -11.15 16.04
N GLU A 44 -24.28 -12.15 15.17
CA GLU A 44 -24.82 -13.49 15.36
C GLU A 44 -23.73 -14.49 15.74
N SER A 45 -24.14 -15.55 16.44
CA SER A 45 -23.29 -16.66 16.86
C SER A 45 -22.64 -17.33 15.65
N PHE A 46 -21.38 -17.74 15.84
CA PHE A 46 -20.51 -18.36 14.85
C PHE A 46 -21.22 -19.38 13.94
N PRO A 47 -20.95 -19.38 12.63
CA PRO A 47 -21.51 -20.38 11.73
C PRO A 47 -20.98 -21.78 12.04
N GLN A 48 -21.59 -22.78 11.39
CA GLN A 48 -21.17 -24.18 11.45
C GLN A 48 -19.64 -24.35 11.29
N GLU A 49 -19.10 -25.34 11.98
CA GLU A 49 -17.68 -25.72 11.90
C GLU A 49 -17.23 -25.88 10.43
N ASN A 50 -16.02 -25.40 10.13
CA ASN A 50 -15.39 -25.43 8.80
C ASN A 50 -16.02 -24.53 7.72
N MET A 51 -16.92 -23.61 8.07
CA MET A 51 -17.44 -22.61 7.12
C MET A 51 -16.83 -21.22 7.35
N PRO A 52 -16.63 -20.42 6.28
CA PRO A 52 -16.27 -19.01 6.42
C PRO A 52 -17.30 -18.23 7.23
N ILE A 53 -16.84 -17.29 8.05
CA ILE A 53 -17.70 -16.43 8.87
C ILE A 53 -18.25 -15.29 8.01
N PRO A 54 -19.56 -15.21 7.74
CA PRO A 54 -20.13 -14.07 7.05
C PRO A 54 -20.10 -12.83 7.97
N PHE A 55 -19.79 -11.67 7.40
CA PHE A 55 -19.83 -10.38 8.09
C PHE A 55 -20.82 -9.46 7.38
N PRO A 56 -22.13 -9.63 7.62
CA PRO A 56 -23.17 -8.94 6.87
C PRO A 56 -23.20 -7.42 7.13
N HIS A 57 -22.73 -6.96 8.29
CA HIS A 57 -22.77 -5.55 8.66
C HIS A 57 -21.49 -4.84 8.21
N VAL A 58 -21.52 -4.25 7.02
CA VAL A 58 -20.38 -3.55 6.43
C VAL A 58 -20.28 -2.11 6.97
N VAL A 59 -19.15 -1.78 7.61
CA VAL A 59 -18.79 -0.41 8.03
C VAL A 59 -18.13 0.35 6.87
N THR A 60 -17.27 -0.31 6.10
CA THR A 60 -16.62 0.24 4.91
C THR A 60 -16.29 -0.87 3.93
N ASN A 61 -16.55 -0.63 2.65
CA ASN A 61 -16.16 -1.51 1.54
C ASN A 61 -16.20 -0.72 0.22
N ARG A 62 -15.49 0.42 0.18
CA ARG A 62 -15.64 1.38 -0.93
C ARG A 62 -15.27 0.80 -2.29
N GLN A 63 -14.28 -0.08 -2.32
CA GLN A 63 -13.82 -0.70 -3.57
C GLN A 63 -14.58 -1.99 -3.93
N GLY A 64 -15.42 -2.51 -3.04
CA GLY A 64 -16.24 -3.70 -3.33
C GLY A 64 -15.46 -5.01 -3.40
N HIS A 65 -14.23 -5.05 -2.89
CA HIS A 65 -13.37 -6.24 -2.90
C HIS A 65 -13.72 -7.26 -1.80
N PHE A 66 -14.59 -6.88 -0.85
CA PHE A 66 -15.11 -7.78 0.17
C PHE A 66 -16.55 -8.21 -0.13
N ASN A 67 -16.84 -9.50 -0.03
CA ASN A 67 -18.17 -10.09 -0.12
C ASN A 67 -18.71 -10.39 1.29
N PRO A 68 -19.66 -9.59 1.82
CA PRO A 68 -20.14 -9.74 3.19
C PRO A 68 -20.96 -11.02 3.42
N LEU A 69 -21.65 -11.50 2.39
CA LEU A 69 -22.47 -12.73 2.46
C LEU A 69 -21.62 -13.99 2.54
N LYS A 70 -20.44 -13.96 1.91
CA LYS A 70 -19.50 -15.10 1.91
C LYS A 70 -18.38 -14.95 2.94
N GLY A 71 -18.23 -13.78 3.55
CA GLY A 71 -17.10 -13.47 4.43
C GLY A 71 -15.74 -13.45 3.72
N MET A 72 -15.72 -13.25 2.39
CA MET A 72 -14.53 -13.42 1.58
C MET A 72 -14.02 -12.10 1.01
N TYR A 73 -12.71 -11.86 1.16
CA TYR A 73 -12.00 -10.76 0.52
C TYR A 73 -11.27 -11.27 -0.74
N MET A 74 -11.39 -10.55 -1.84
CA MET A 74 -10.70 -10.83 -3.10
C MET A 74 -9.66 -9.74 -3.38
N ALA A 75 -8.38 -10.11 -3.30
CA ALA A 75 -7.29 -9.18 -3.57
C ALA A 75 -7.33 -8.69 -5.04
N PRO A 76 -7.43 -7.37 -5.30
CA PRO A 76 -7.48 -6.85 -6.67
C PRO A 76 -6.13 -6.95 -7.39
N VAL A 77 -5.03 -6.97 -6.64
CA VAL A 77 -3.66 -7.06 -7.15
C VAL A 77 -2.77 -7.90 -6.25
N ASN A 78 -1.64 -8.37 -6.77
CA ASN A 78 -0.61 -9.02 -5.97
C ASN A 78 0.06 -7.99 -5.05
N GLY A 79 0.17 -8.31 -3.77
CA GLY A 79 0.76 -7.42 -2.78
C GLY A 79 0.59 -7.96 -1.36
N THR A 80 0.99 -7.13 -0.40
CA THR A 80 0.86 -7.43 1.02
C THR A 80 -0.42 -6.79 1.57
N TYR A 81 -1.22 -7.58 2.29
CA TYR A 81 -2.46 -7.13 2.91
C TYR A 81 -2.41 -7.38 4.42
N VAL A 82 -2.97 -6.44 5.19
CA VAL A 82 -3.07 -6.56 6.65
C VAL A 82 -4.53 -6.79 7.02
N PHE A 83 -4.78 -7.84 7.79
CA PHE A 83 -6.11 -8.15 8.33
C PHE A 83 -6.05 -8.06 9.85
N SER A 84 -7.10 -7.49 10.44
CA SER A 84 -7.23 -7.37 11.90
C SER A 84 -8.69 -7.58 12.28
N PHE A 85 -8.91 -8.37 13.31
CA PHE A 85 -10.24 -8.70 13.82
C PHE A 85 -10.24 -8.65 15.34
N ASN A 86 -11.38 -8.26 15.91
CA ASN A 86 -11.62 -8.27 17.34
C ASN A 86 -12.71 -9.30 17.63
N LEU A 87 -12.45 -10.20 18.58
CA LEU A 87 -13.40 -11.22 19.01
C LEU A 87 -13.91 -10.87 20.40
N ALA A 88 -15.22 -10.74 20.55
CA ALA A 88 -15.87 -10.69 21.86
C ALA A 88 -16.57 -12.03 22.09
N ALA A 89 -16.08 -12.81 23.06
CA ALA A 89 -16.71 -14.07 23.48
C ALA A 89 -17.33 -13.88 24.86
N PRO A 90 -18.60 -14.29 25.09
CA PRO A 90 -19.19 -14.26 26.42
C PRO A 90 -18.42 -15.17 27.38
N ILE A 91 -18.23 -14.71 28.61
CA ILE A 91 -17.50 -15.45 29.64
C ILE A 91 -18.53 -16.28 30.43
N SER A 92 -18.49 -17.61 30.26
CA SER A 92 -19.06 -18.70 31.10
C SER A 92 -20.15 -19.63 30.51
N GLN A 93 -19.64 -20.76 30.02
CA GLN A 93 -19.99 -22.19 30.21
C GLN A 93 -21.33 -22.85 29.88
N SER A 94 -22.42 -22.19 29.49
CA SER A 94 -23.54 -22.96 28.90
C SER A 94 -24.44 -22.22 27.94
N VAL A 95 -24.99 -21.06 28.28
CA VAL A 95 -25.89 -20.32 27.40
C VAL A 95 -25.87 -18.87 27.89
N ILE A 96 -25.25 -17.95 27.15
CA ILE A 96 -25.60 -16.54 27.23
C ILE A 96 -26.02 -16.16 25.81
N ASP A 97 -27.34 -16.12 25.64
CA ASP A 97 -28.03 -15.60 24.49
C ASP A 97 -27.55 -14.17 24.14
N GLU A 98 -27.46 -13.90 22.83
CA GLU A 98 -27.24 -12.59 22.18
C GLU A 98 -25.92 -11.85 22.47
N ALA A 99 -24.80 -12.43 22.03
CA ALA A 99 -23.55 -11.67 21.91
C ALA A 99 -23.59 -10.72 20.69
N SER A 100 -24.09 -9.51 20.88
CA SER A 100 -23.92 -8.40 19.92
C SER A 100 -22.45 -8.03 19.78
N ALA A 101 -21.77 -8.58 18.77
CA ALA A 101 -20.36 -8.32 18.50
C ALA A 101 -20.15 -7.02 17.68
N TRP A 102 -19.65 -5.99 18.34
CA TRP A 102 -19.20 -4.76 17.69
C TRP A 102 -17.78 -4.93 17.15
N ILE A 103 -17.64 -5.42 15.92
CA ILE A 103 -16.35 -5.50 15.23
C ILE A 103 -16.11 -4.18 14.48
N LYS A 104 -15.19 -3.36 14.99
CA LYS A 104 -14.59 -2.28 14.19
C LYS A 104 -13.22 -2.76 13.73
N SER A 105 -13.14 -3.32 12.52
CA SER A 105 -11.85 -3.46 11.86
C SER A 105 -11.41 -2.07 11.41
N ASN A 106 -10.43 -1.50 12.11
CA ASN A 106 -9.79 -0.27 11.67
C ASN A 106 -8.54 -0.70 10.89
N ILE A 107 -8.60 -0.62 9.55
CA ILE A 107 -7.47 -1.00 8.69
C ILE A 107 -7.25 0.15 7.71
N GLN A 108 -6.11 0.82 7.86
CA GLN A 108 -5.50 1.64 6.83
C GLN A 108 -4.58 0.73 6.01
N CYS A 109 -4.75 0.70 4.69
CA CYS A 109 -3.68 0.28 3.80
C CYS A 109 -2.61 1.37 3.78
N ILE A 110 -1.35 0.97 3.96
CA ILE A 110 -0.17 1.73 3.51
C ILE A 110 0.02 1.40 2.04
#